data_AF-A0A101A1K6-F1
#
_entry.id   AF-A0A101A1K6-F1
#
_cell.length_a   1.000
_cell.length_b   1.000
_cell.length_c   1.000
_cell.angle_alpha   90.00
_cell.angle_beta   90.00
_cell.angle_gamma   90.00
#
_symmetry.space_group_name_H-M   'P 1'
#
loop_
_entity.id
_entity.type
_entity.pdbx_description
1 polymer ?
#
loop_
_entity_poly.entity_id
_entity_poly.type
_entity_poly.pdbx_seq_one_letter_code
_entity_poly.pdbx_strand_id
1 'polypeptide(L)' 'MHIRCVDAAREAARLAARGHDSATTARDLAPEGASIATRSDGQFVTATVRARSPILPGFAVEARATAAVEPGSG' A
#
# COMPACT_ATOMS: atom_id res chain seq x y z
N MET A 1 -5.79 -2.60 13.35
CA MET A 1 -5.84 -1.72 12.16
C MET A 1 -4.47 -1.20 11.73
N HIS A 2 -3.68 -0.62 12.64
CA HIS A 2 -2.37 -0.05 12.30
C HIS A 2 -1.41 -1.05 11.62
N ILE A 3 -1.26 -2.25 12.19
CA ILE A 3 -0.42 -3.32 11.61
C ILE A 3 -0.91 -3.71 10.20
N ARG A 4 -2.22 -3.90 10.02
CA ARG A 4 -2.82 -4.22 8.69
C ARG A 4 -2.58 -3.14 7.64
N CYS A 5 -2.64 -1.85 7.99
CA CYS A 5 -2.32 -0.77 7.05
C CYS A 5 -0.85 -0.85 6.59
N VAL A 6 0.07 -1.13 7.50
CA VAL A 6 1.50 -1.26 7.20
C VAL A 6 1.77 -2.48 6.31
N ASP A 7 1.18 -3.63 6.65
CA ASP A 7 1.33 -4.87 5.86
C ASP A 7 0.79 -4.69 4.44
N ALA A 8 -0.41 -4.11 4.32
CA ALA A 8 -1.01 -3.81 3.02
C ALA A 8 -0.16 -2.84 2.19
N ALA A 9 0.36 -1.76 2.80
CA ALA A 9 1.23 -0.82 2.09
C ALA A 9 2.51 -1.50 1.61
N ARG A 10 3.14 -2.33 2.46
CA ARG A 10 4.38 -3.03 2.13
C ARG A 10 4.20 -3.98 0.96
N GLU A 11 3.18 -4.83 0.99
CA GLU A 11 2.94 -5.80 -0.09
C GLU A 11 2.48 -5.12 -1.38
N ALA A 12 1.67 -4.06 -1.29
CA ALA A 12 1.31 -3.24 -2.45
C ALA A 12 2.56 -2.66 -3.15
N ALA A 13 3.50 -2.09 -2.38
CA ALA A 13 4.73 -1.53 -2.93
C ALA A 13 5.59 -2.60 -3.60
N ARG A 14 5.75 -3.78 -2.97
CA ARG A 14 6.56 -4.89 -3.52
C ARG A 14 5.96 -5.46 -4.80
N LEU A 15 4.65 -5.68 -4.84
CA LEU A 15 3.98 -6.22 -6.03
C LEU A 15 4.00 -5.22 -7.19
N ALA A 16 3.75 -3.95 -6.90
CA ALA A 16 3.79 -2.91 -7.92
C ALA A 16 5.22 -2.71 -8.46
N ALA A 17 6.25 -2.82 -7.61
CA ALA A 17 7.65 -2.78 -8.02
C ALA A 17 8.09 -3.97 -8.90
N ARG A 18 7.29 -5.04 -8.96
CA ARG A 18 7.47 -6.21 -9.84
C ARG A 18 6.64 -6.14 -11.12
N GLY A 19 5.84 -5.08 -11.31
CA GLY A 19 4.89 -4.99 -12.43
C GLY A 19 3.67 -5.90 -12.29
N HIS A 20 3.39 -6.43 -11.09
CA HIS A 20 2.20 -7.26 -10.83
C HIS A 20 1.00 -6.42 -10.39
N ASP A 21 -0.20 -7.01 -10.48
CA ASP A 21 -1.42 -6.40 -9.94
C ASP A 21 -1.37 -6.32 -8.41
N SER A 22 -0.86 -5.19 -7.93
CA SER A 22 -0.81 -4.86 -6.51
C SER A 22 -2.17 -4.55 -5.90
N ALA A 23 -3.19 -4.18 -6.69
CA ALA A 23 -4.45 -3.68 -6.16
C ALA A 23 -5.27 -4.79 -5.49
N THR A 24 -5.28 -5.99 -6.06
CA THR A 24 -6.04 -7.12 -5.52
C THR A 24 -5.45 -7.57 -4.17
N THR A 25 -4.16 -7.89 -4.11
CA THR A 25 -3.52 -8.34 -2.87
C THR A 25 -3.52 -7.27 -1.77
N ALA A 26 -3.34 -6.00 -2.14
CA ALA A 26 -3.37 -4.92 -1.16
C ALA A 26 -4.77 -4.78 -0.53
N ARG A 27 -5.85 -5.00 -1.29
CA ARG A 27 -7.23 -4.98 -0.77
C ARG A 27 -7.47 -6.11 0.22
N ASP A 28 -6.94 -7.30 -0.03
CA ASP A 28 -7.11 -8.46 0.86
C ASP A 28 -6.44 -8.25 2.23
N LEU A 29 -5.32 -7.52 2.26
CA LEU A 29 -4.59 -7.19 3.49
C LEU A 29 -5.14 -5.94 4.19
N ALA A 30 -5.70 -5.00 3.43
CA ALA A 30 -6.11 -3.71 3.95
C ALA A 30 -7.33 -3.82 4.87
N PRO A 31 -7.49 -2.89 5.84
CA PRO A 31 -8.74 -2.77 6.57
C PRO A 31 -9.92 -2.49 5.63
N GLU A 32 -11.13 -2.89 6.04
CA GLU A 32 -12.35 -2.61 5.27
C GLU A 32 -12.52 -1.10 5.03
N GLY A 33 -12.89 -0.74 3.79
CA GLY A 33 -13.07 0.65 3.38
C GLY A 33 -11.78 1.47 3.29
N ALA A 34 -10.60 0.84 3.36
CA ALA A 34 -9.34 1.53 3.16
C ALA A 34 -9.17 1.97 1.70
N SER A 35 -8.55 3.14 1.51
CA SER A 35 -8.07 3.57 0.19
C SER A 35 -6.61 3.20 0.01
N ILE A 36 -6.27 2.75 -1.20
CA ILE A 36 -4.93 2.27 -1.57
C ILE A 36 -4.52 3.03 -2.83
N ALA A 37 -3.34 3.63 -2.79
CA ALA A 37 -2.76 4.35 -3.91
C ALA A 37 -1.30 3.95 -4.10
N THR A 38 -0.89 3.68 -5.34
CA THR A 38 0.51 3.43 -5.71
C THR A 38 1.01 4.55 -6.61
N ARG A 39 2.23 4.99 -6.38
CA ARG A 39 2.95 5.96 -7.20
C ARG A 39 4.31 5.40 -7.56
N SER A 40 4.59 5.28 -8.85
CA SER A 40 5.91 4.95 -9.37
C SER A 40 6.70 6.22 -9.64
N ASP A 41 7.98 6.22 -9.28
CA ASP A 41 8.92 7.32 -9.42
C ASP A 41 10.28 6.76 -9.84
N GLY A 42 10.48 6.64 -11.16
CA GLY A 42 11.66 6.04 -11.75
C GLY A 42 11.91 4.63 -11.21
N GLN A 43 12.91 4.52 -10.33
CA GLN A 43 13.36 3.25 -9.76
C GLN A 43 12.60 2.82 -8.49
N PHE A 44 11.62 3.60 -8.03
CA PHE A 44 10.90 3.30 -6.80
C PHE A 44 9.39 3.29 -7.01
N VAL A 45 8.70 2.43 -6.27
CA VAL A 45 7.25 2.45 -6.14
C VAL A 45 6.89 2.69 -4.69
N THR A 46 6.03 3.68 -4.45
CA THR A 46 5.50 3.99 -3.13
C THR A 46 4.02 3.67 -3.08
N ALA A 47 3.61 2.81 -2.15
CA ALA A 47 2.22 2.53 -1.84
C ALA A 47 1.80 3.28 -0.58
N THR A 48 0.60 3.86 -0.60
CA THR A 48 -0.04 4.52 0.53
C THR A 48 -1.39 3.87 0.80
N VAL A 49 -1.61 3.46 2.04
CA VAL A 49 -2.88 2.89 2.52
C VAL A 49 -3.44 3.79 3.60
N ARG A 50 -4.71 4.18 3.47
CA ARG A 50 -5.43 5.00 4.46
C ARG A 50 -6.71 4.31 4.89
N ALA A 51 -6.94 4.24 6.20
CA ALA A 51 -8.16 3.67 6.76
C ALA A 51 -8.70 4.53 7.91
N ARG A 52 -10.03 4.66 8.02
CA ARG A 52 -10.67 5.37 9.14
C ARG A 52 -10.49 4.60 10.44
N SER A 53 -10.15 5.28 11.52
CA SER A 53 -9.91 4.66 12.82
C SER A 53 -11.21 4.21 13.48
N PRO A 54 -11.35 2.92 13.85
CA PRO A 54 -12.53 2.45 14.58
C PRO A 54 -12.54 2.90 16.04
N ILE A 55 -11.38 3.31 16.59
CA ILE A 55 -11.22 3.72 17.99
C ILE A 55 -11.10 5.24 18.16
N LEU A 56 -10.82 5.99 17.09
CA LEU A 56 -10.67 7.44 17.12
C LEU A 56 -11.59 8.07 16.06
N PRO A 57 -12.84 8.41 16.43
CA PRO A 57 -13.80 9.03 15.52
C PRO A 57 -13.23 10.28 14.86
N GLY A 58 -13.40 10.41 13.54
CA GLY A 58 -12.90 11.54 12.76
C GLY A 58 -11.43 11.46 12.33
N PHE A 59 -10.68 10.45 12.79
CA PHE A 59 -9.28 10.26 12.42
C PHE A 59 -9.09 9.11 11.42
N ALA A 60 -8.06 9.23 10.58
CA ALA A 60 -7.58 8.16 9.71
C ALA A 60 -6.15 7.78 10.06
N VAL A 61 -5.83 6.51 9.90
CA VAL A 61 -4.46 5.99 9.96
C VAL A 61 -3.94 5.88 8.53
N GLU A 62 -2.74 6.38 8.31
CA GLU A 62 -2.02 6.27 7.05
C GLU A 62 -0.77 5.43 7.24
N ALA A 63 -0.52 4.51 6.31
CA ALA A 63 0.74 3.80 6.18
C ALA A 63 1.30 4.02 4.78
N ARG A 64 2.61 4.17 4.68
CA ARG A 64 3.34 4.33 3.43
C ARG A 64 4.52 3.38 3.40
N ALA A 65 4.71 2.69 2.28
CA ALA A 65 5.86 1.83 2.04
C ALA A 65 6.43 2.09 0.65
N THR A 66 7.74 1.96 0.52
CA THR A 66 8.46 2.17 -0.74
C THR A 66 9.32 0.94 -1.05
N ALA A 67 9.32 0.53 -2.31
CA ALA A 67 10.11 -0.58 -2.83
C ALA A 67 10.86 -0.14 -4.09
N ALA A 68 12.08 -0.64 -4.29
CA ALA A 68 12.80 -0.45 -5.54
C ALA A 68 12.22 -1.38 -6.62
N VAL A 69 12.11 -0.89 -7.85
CA VAL A 69 11.66 -1.64 -9.03
C VAL A 69 12.70 -2.71 -9.38
N GLU A 70 12.23 -3.93 -9.69
CA GLU A 70 13.13 -5.01 -10.09
C GLU A 70 13.78 -4.70 -11.47
N PRO A 71 15.10 -4.91 -11.65
CA PRO A 71 15.75 -4.65 -12.93
C PRO A 71 15.12 -5.49 -14.06
N GLY A 72 14.80 -4.85 -15.19
CA GLY A 72 14.25 -5.53 -16.38
C GLY A 72 12.72 -5.58 -16.48
N SER A 73 12.01 -4.89 -15.59
CA SER A 73 10.53 -4.81 -15.58
C SER A 73 9.98 -3.47 -16.10
N GLY A 74 10.82 -2.62 -16.70
CA GLY A 74 10.48 -1.32 -17.28
C GLY A 74 10.69 -1.25 -18.78
#